data_AF-A0A150HSA4-F1
#
_entry.id   AF-A0A150HSA4-F1
#
_cell.length_a   1.000
_cell.length_b   1.000
_cell.length_c   1.000
_cell.angle_alpha   90.00
_cell.angle_beta   90.00
_cell.angle_gamma   90.00
#
_symmetry.space_group_name_H-M   'P 1'
#
loop_
_entity.id
_entity.type
_entity.pdbx_description
1 polymer ?
#
loop_
_entity_poly.entity_id
_entity_poly.type
_entity_poly.pdbx_seq_one_letter_code
_entity_poly.pdbx_strand_id
1 'polypeptide(L)'
;MKKVNLLLLFTLILMPFAFQNLYAKQYVFIGYDSFCGLPIFTGQNPQIATAEKDSYGRPIIHIDPTALANLTSSRIFTLAHECAHHKLGHTSRLGEMERYHGGTRKQELEADCWAAKQLSRYGQFTDLQFQTLKNLADGHFIANGYPSGVERAQNIYSCATGTIVRHDASPRCSKKLVPKTVIVTTYQIIPTQVPCSHVRIGPYGPFAIHQFDLIPRKVPVQTPTTRMVEVTHCE
;
A
#
# COMPACT_ATOMS: atom_id res chain seq x y z
N MET A 1 60.06 33.00 44.17
CA MET A 1 58.72 33.61 44.34
C MET A 1 58.37 34.43 43.11
N LYS A 2 57.41 33.98 42.29
CA LYS A 2 56.44 34.85 41.59
C LYS A 2 55.33 33.94 41.05
N LYS A 3 54.11 34.26 41.48
CA LYS A 3 52.92 33.43 41.40
C LYS A 3 52.38 33.39 39.98
N VAL A 4 52.07 32.16 39.57
CA VAL A 4 51.09 31.71 38.59
C VAL A 4 50.01 32.76 38.28
N ASN A 5 49.86 33.10 37.00
CA ASN A 5 48.61 33.65 36.45
C ASN A 5 48.17 32.76 35.27
N LEU A 6 47.84 31.51 35.61
CA LEU A 6 47.35 30.46 34.71
C LEU A 6 45.82 30.54 34.50
N LEU A 7 45.16 31.58 35.03
CA LEU A 7 43.70 31.67 35.03
C LEU A 7 43.08 32.39 33.83
N LEU A 8 43.88 32.93 32.91
CA LEU A 8 43.39 33.76 31.79
C LEU A 8 43.49 33.10 30.41
N LEU A 9 44.08 31.91 30.30
CA LEU A 9 44.13 31.16 29.04
C LEU A 9 43.05 30.08 28.88
N PHE A 10 42.26 29.80 29.93
CA PHE A 10 41.21 28.77 29.89
C PHE A 10 39.80 29.30 29.59
N THR A 11 39.59 30.62 29.59
CA THR A 11 38.27 31.22 29.30
C THR A 11 38.00 31.48 27.82
N LEU A 12 38.97 31.22 26.93
CA LEU A 12 38.87 31.50 25.49
C LEU A 12 38.72 30.25 24.61
N ILE A 13 38.44 29.07 25.19
CA ILE A 13 38.26 27.79 24.47
C ILE A 13 36.85 27.20 24.69
N LEU A 14 35.85 28.00 25.08
CA LEU A 14 34.48 27.50 25.35
C LEU A 14 33.31 28.21 24.63
N MET A 15 33.57 29.02 23.59
CA MET A 15 32.52 29.46 22.65
C MET A 15 33.16 29.74 21.29
N PRO A 16 32.90 28.91 20.26
CA PRO A 16 31.63 28.99 19.56
C PRO A 16 31.14 27.63 19.03
N PHE A 17 30.54 26.80 19.89
CA PHE A 17 29.71 25.66 19.46
C PHE A 17 28.20 25.95 19.62
N ALA A 18 27.80 27.21 19.52
CA ALA A 18 26.40 27.64 19.67
C ALA A 18 25.82 28.32 18.42
N PHE A 19 26.46 28.19 17.25
CA PHE A 19 25.82 28.47 15.95
C PHE A 19 25.52 27.15 15.23
N GLN A 20 24.84 26.24 15.92
CA GLN A 20 24.09 25.22 15.19
C GLN A 20 22.87 25.93 14.60
N ASN A 21 22.86 26.02 13.27
CA ASN A 21 21.76 26.45 12.41
C ASN A 21 20.37 26.38 13.07
N LEU A 22 19.94 27.46 13.72
CA LEU A 22 18.54 27.74 14.01
C LEU A 22 17.89 28.30 12.73
N TYR A 23 17.93 27.55 11.63
CA TYR A 23 16.96 27.72 10.58
C TYR A 23 15.66 27.11 11.08
N ALA A 24 14.93 27.86 11.91
CA ALA A 24 13.54 27.52 12.18
C ALA A 24 12.83 27.42 10.82
N LYS A 25 12.16 26.29 10.55
CA LYS A 25 11.35 26.09 9.34
C LYS A 25 10.30 27.20 9.33
N GLN A 26 10.54 28.25 8.56
CA GLN A 26 9.74 29.46 8.63
C GLN A 26 8.44 29.23 7.87
N TYR A 27 7.42 28.88 8.62
CA TYR A 27 6.05 28.81 8.14
C TYR A 27 5.44 30.21 8.17
N VAL A 28 4.93 30.66 7.03
CA VAL A 28 4.21 31.93 6.92
C VAL A 28 2.73 31.62 6.77
N PHE A 29 1.90 32.14 7.67
CA PHE A 29 0.44 32.03 7.55
C PHE A 29 -0.04 32.84 6.35
N ILE A 30 -0.83 32.23 5.46
CA ILE A 30 -1.30 32.86 4.22
C ILE A 30 -2.82 32.90 4.05
N GLY A 31 -3.57 32.37 5.02
CA GLY A 31 -5.03 32.42 5.02
C GLY A 31 -5.65 31.08 5.40
N TYR A 32 -6.92 30.91 5.05
CA TYR A 32 -7.69 29.70 5.31
C TYR A 32 -8.11 29.05 4.00
N ASP A 33 -8.14 27.72 3.97
CA ASP A 33 -8.68 27.00 2.83
C ASP A 33 -10.20 27.21 2.70
N SER A 34 -10.66 27.42 1.46
CA SER A 34 -12.06 27.73 1.16
C SER A 34 -13.03 26.56 1.31
N PHE A 35 -12.55 25.31 1.28
CA PHE A 35 -13.36 24.10 1.38
C PHE A 35 -13.48 23.57 2.80
N CYS A 36 -12.39 23.60 3.58
CA CYS A 36 -12.37 23.04 4.92
C CYS A 36 -12.18 24.02 6.06
N GLY A 37 -11.82 25.28 5.77
CA GLY A 37 -11.60 26.34 6.77
C GLY A 37 -10.35 26.15 7.61
N LEU A 38 -9.42 25.28 7.19
CA LEU A 38 -8.18 25.05 7.91
C LEU A 38 -7.14 26.13 7.59
N PRO A 39 -6.29 26.52 8.56
CA PRO A 39 -5.25 27.51 8.33
C PRO A 39 -4.17 26.94 7.39
N ILE A 40 -3.77 27.75 6.42
CA ILE A 40 -2.74 27.43 5.44
C ILE A 40 -1.45 28.18 5.80
N PHE A 41 -0.36 27.44 5.82
CA PHE A 41 0.99 27.95 6.01
C PHE A 41 1.84 27.62 4.79
N THR A 42 2.62 28.59 4.32
CA THR A 42 3.60 28.38 3.25
C THR A 42 5.03 28.26 3.80
N GLY A 43 5.83 27.38 3.19
CA GLY A 43 7.23 27.14 3.52
C GLY A 43 7.74 25.92 2.76
N GLN A 44 9.06 25.67 2.72
CA GLN A 44 9.61 24.55 1.95
C GLN A 44 8.96 23.21 2.34
N ASN A 45 8.41 22.51 1.35
CA ASN A 45 7.77 21.20 1.51
C ASN A 45 8.27 20.23 0.42
N PRO A 46 8.98 19.14 0.76
CA PRO A 46 9.47 18.18 -0.22
C PRO A 46 8.33 17.38 -0.91
N GLN A 47 7.13 17.39 -0.36
CA GLN A 47 5.95 16.72 -0.93
C GLN A 47 5.02 17.69 -1.68
N ILE A 48 5.46 18.92 -1.94
CA ILE A 48 4.66 20.01 -2.55
C ILE A 48 3.59 20.55 -1.61
N ALA A 49 2.81 19.70 -0.93
CA ALA A 49 1.91 20.07 0.14
C ALA A 49 1.69 18.89 1.10
N THR A 50 1.33 19.18 2.34
CA THR A 50 0.99 18.16 3.35
C THR A 50 -0.08 18.67 4.32
N ALA A 51 -1.06 17.81 4.59
CA ALA A 51 -1.98 17.90 5.70
C ALA A 51 -1.25 17.45 6.98
N GLU A 52 -0.94 18.39 7.86
CA GLU A 52 -0.18 18.13 9.09
C GLU A 52 -0.85 18.73 10.32
N LYS A 53 -0.26 18.49 11.48
CA LYS A 53 -0.68 19.14 12.73
C LYS A 53 0.44 20.04 13.20
N ASP A 54 0.08 21.20 13.74
CA ASP A 54 1.05 22.07 14.40
C ASP A 54 1.56 21.45 15.71
N SER A 55 2.47 22.15 16.39
CA SER A 55 3.06 21.72 17.67
C SER A 55 2.03 21.53 18.80
N TYR A 56 0.82 22.06 18.65
CA TYR A 56 -0.30 21.91 19.59
C TYR A 56 -1.32 20.85 19.15
N GLY A 57 -1.03 20.11 18.08
CA GLY A 57 -1.92 19.09 17.53
C GLY A 57 -3.08 19.63 16.70
N ARG A 58 -3.10 20.93 16.38
CA ARG A 58 -4.16 21.55 15.59
C ARG A 58 -3.92 21.30 14.09
N PRO A 59 -4.95 20.94 13.31
CA PRO A 59 -4.80 20.66 11.89
C PRO A 59 -4.41 21.92 11.11
N ILE A 60 -3.39 21.80 10.26
CA ILE A 60 -2.90 22.85 9.37
C ILE A 60 -2.60 22.27 7.98
N ILE A 61 -2.67 23.11 6.95
CA ILE A 61 -2.20 22.76 5.61
C ILE A 61 -0.84 23.44 5.41
N HIS A 62 0.21 22.67 5.18
CA HIS A 62 1.53 23.18 4.85
C HIS A 62 1.79 23.02 3.35
N ILE A 63 1.93 24.13 2.63
CA ILE A 63 2.12 24.15 1.17
C ILE A 63 3.46 24.76 0.77
N ASP A 64 4.14 24.14 -0.19
CA ASP A 64 5.36 24.69 -0.77
C ASP A 64 5.05 25.99 -1.55
N PRO A 65 5.87 27.05 -1.43
CA PRO A 65 5.70 28.26 -2.22
C PRO A 65 5.64 28.01 -3.73
N THR A 66 6.34 26.99 -4.23
CA THR A 66 6.26 26.62 -5.64
C THR A 66 4.85 26.16 -6.02
N ALA A 67 4.15 25.39 -5.18
CA ALA A 67 2.77 24.96 -5.45
C ALA A 67 1.78 26.14 -5.53
N LEU A 68 2.10 27.27 -4.88
CA LEU A 68 1.29 28.49 -4.92
C LEU A 68 1.53 29.31 -6.20
N ALA A 69 2.75 29.23 -6.76
CA ALA A 69 3.19 30.01 -7.91
C ALA A 69 3.15 29.23 -9.24
N ASN A 70 3.13 27.91 -9.18
CA ASN A 70 3.45 27.06 -10.32
C ASN A 70 2.20 26.64 -11.10
N LEU A 71 2.27 26.82 -12.42
CA LEU A 71 1.28 26.35 -13.39
C LEU A 71 1.32 24.83 -13.60
N THR A 72 2.25 24.09 -13.00
CA THR A 72 2.34 22.63 -13.19
C THR A 72 1.39 21.85 -12.30
N SER A 73 0.76 22.43 -11.28
CA SER A 73 -0.26 21.79 -10.42
C SER A 73 -1.40 22.77 -10.13
N SER A 74 -2.64 22.28 -10.03
CA SER A 74 -3.73 23.16 -9.60
C SER A 74 -3.58 23.44 -8.10
N ARG A 75 -3.28 24.69 -7.76
CA ARG A 75 -3.25 25.17 -6.36
C ARG A 75 -4.55 24.84 -5.63
N ILE A 76 -5.69 25.07 -6.30
CA ILE A 76 -7.02 24.87 -5.71
C ILE A 76 -7.26 23.39 -5.43
N PHE A 77 -6.90 22.51 -6.37
CA PHE A 77 -7.00 21.06 -6.16
C PHE A 77 -6.08 20.60 -5.02
N THR A 78 -4.83 21.04 -5.00
CA THR A 78 -3.86 20.67 -3.95
C THR A 78 -4.38 21.03 -2.56
N LEU A 79 -4.89 22.25 -2.37
CA LEU A 79 -5.44 22.65 -1.07
C LEU A 79 -6.69 21.83 -0.68
N ALA A 80 -7.58 21.56 -1.63
CA ALA A 80 -8.74 20.69 -1.40
C ALA A 80 -8.34 19.24 -1.08
N HIS A 81 -7.25 18.74 -1.67
CA HIS A 81 -6.70 17.41 -1.41
C HIS A 81 -6.15 17.33 0.03
N GLU A 82 -5.36 18.32 0.47
CA GLU A 82 -4.87 18.35 1.86
C GLU A 82 -6.02 18.48 2.87
N CYS A 83 -7.07 19.26 2.55
CA CYS A 83 -8.29 19.28 3.34
C CYS A 83 -8.93 17.90 3.51
N ALA A 84 -8.94 17.09 2.45
CA ALA A 84 -9.52 15.77 2.49
C ALA A 84 -8.79 14.86 3.49
N HIS A 85 -7.46 14.92 3.54
CA HIS A 85 -6.69 14.15 4.53
C HIS A 85 -7.07 14.47 5.98
N HIS A 86 -7.48 15.71 6.28
CA HIS A 86 -8.04 16.04 7.58
C HIS A 86 -9.50 15.58 7.72
N LYS A 87 -10.37 15.89 6.75
CA LYS A 87 -11.81 15.60 6.82
C LYS A 87 -12.12 14.10 6.86
N LEU A 88 -11.29 13.28 6.23
CA LEU A 88 -11.40 11.82 6.19
C LEU A 88 -10.63 11.13 7.33
N GLY A 89 -9.93 11.90 8.17
CA GLY A 89 -9.18 11.35 9.30
C GLY A 89 -7.89 10.63 8.93
N HIS A 90 -7.34 10.85 7.73
CA HIS A 90 -6.03 10.29 7.32
C HIS A 90 -4.88 10.80 8.20
N THR A 91 -5.02 12.02 8.74
CA THR A 91 -4.09 12.62 9.71
C THR A 91 -4.41 12.25 11.16
N SER A 92 -5.39 11.38 11.41
CA SER A 92 -5.65 10.87 12.76
C SER A 92 -4.70 9.73 13.10
N ARG A 93 -4.61 9.35 14.38
CA ARG A 93 -3.84 8.17 14.79
C ARG A 93 -4.28 6.90 14.04
N LEU A 94 -5.57 6.72 13.80
CA LEU A 94 -6.08 5.57 13.05
C LEU A 94 -5.67 5.64 11.58
N GLY A 95 -5.74 6.83 10.97
CA GLY A 95 -5.30 7.06 9.59
C GLY A 95 -3.81 6.82 9.40
N GLU A 96 -2.98 7.29 10.33
CA GLU A 96 -1.53 7.05 10.32
C GLU A 96 -1.21 5.55 10.44
N MET A 97 -1.92 4.82 11.30
CA MET A 97 -1.77 3.37 11.42
C MET A 97 -2.19 2.64 10.13
N GLU A 98 -3.30 3.03 9.52
CA GLU A 98 -3.72 2.47 8.23
C GLU A 98 -2.64 2.70 7.16
N ARG A 99 -2.07 3.91 7.11
CA ARG A 99 -0.99 4.24 6.17
C ARG A 99 0.24 3.38 6.40
N TYR A 100 0.64 3.20 7.66
CA TYR A 100 1.75 2.34 8.06
C TYR A 100 1.56 0.88 7.60
N HIS A 101 0.32 0.40 7.58
CA HIS A 101 -0.04 -0.95 7.10
C HIS A 101 -0.32 -1.02 5.58
N GLY A 102 0.15 -0.04 4.80
CA GLY A 102 0.03 -0.04 3.33
C GLY A 102 -1.20 0.67 2.78
N GLY A 103 -1.92 1.44 3.60
CA GLY A 103 -3.11 2.18 3.22
C GLY A 103 -2.87 3.46 2.41
N THR A 104 -1.62 3.81 2.09
CA THR A 104 -1.26 5.03 1.32
C THR A 104 -2.11 5.17 0.07
N ARG A 105 -2.12 4.16 -0.82
CA ARG A 105 -2.88 4.19 -2.08
C ARG A 105 -4.34 4.56 -1.88
N LYS A 106 -4.98 3.91 -0.90
CA LYS A 106 -6.39 4.14 -0.59
C LYS A 106 -6.62 5.58 -0.13
N GLN A 107 -5.83 6.05 0.84
CA GLN A 107 -5.98 7.40 1.40
C GLN A 107 -5.76 8.50 0.35
N GLU A 108 -4.80 8.32 -0.56
CA GLU A 108 -4.57 9.26 -1.67
C GLU A 108 -5.76 9.33 -2.62
N LEU A 109 -6.33 8.18 -3.00
CA LEU A 109 -7.50 8.12 -3.89
C LEU A 109 -8.76 8.66 -3.20
N GLU A 110 -8.94 8.40 -1.91
CA GLU A 110 -10.04 8.97 -1.14
C GLU A 110 -9.92 10.51 -1.06
N ALA A 111 -8.70 11.02 -0.86
CA ALA A 111 -8.42 12.45 -0.85
C ALA A 111 -8.68 13.12 -2.21
N ASP A 112 -8.18 12.52 -3.30
CA ASP A 112 -8.46 12.96 -4.68
C ASP A 112 -9.95 13.00 -4.98
N CYS A 113 -10.67 11.94 -4.59
CA CYS A 113 -12.10 11.84 -4.85
C CYS A 113 -12.89 12.91 -4.09
N TRP A 114 -12.52 13.17 -2.83
CA TRP A 114 -13.15 14.23 -2.04
C TRP A 114 -12.89 15.61 -2.63
N ALA A 115 -11.64 15.90 -3.01
CA ALA A 115 -11.26 17.16 -3.64
C ALA A 115 -12.02 17.37 -4.97
N ALA A 116 -12.05 16.35 -5.83
CA ALA A 116 -12.78 16.38 -7.10
C ALA A 116 -14.26 16.71 -6.92
N LYS A 117 -14.90 16.12 -5.91
CA LYS A 117 -16.31 16.42 -5.56
C LYS A 117 -16.49 17.85 -5.10
N GLN A 118 -15.56 18.41 -4.32
CA GLN A 118 -15.65 19.82 -3.92
C GLN A 118 -15.48 20.74 -5.13
N LEU A 119 -14.42 20.56 -5.92
CA LEU A 119 -14.19 21.41 -7.10
C LEU A 119 -15.38 21.38 -8.06
N SER A 120 -15.96 20.19 -8.32
CA SER A 120 -17.18 20.05 -9.13
C SER A 120 -18.37 20.83 -8.54
N ARG A 121 -18.63 20.71 -7.23
CA ARG A 121 -19.72 21.41 -6.53
C ARG A 121 -19.56 22.93 -6.54
N TYR A 122 -18.34 23.43 -6.48
CA TYR A 122 -18.02 24.87 -6.46
C TYR A 122 -17.73 25.44 -7.86
N GLY A 123 -17.96 24.67 -8.93
CA GLY A 123 -17.77 25.14 -10.32
C GLY A 123 -16.32 25.35 -10.75
N GLN A 124 -15.35 24.78 -10.03
CA GLN A 124 -13.91 24.89 -10.28
C GLN A 124 -13.45 23.88 -11.36
N PHE A 125 -14.13 23.86 -12.51
CA PHE A 125 -13.93 22.84 -13.55
C PHE A 125 -12.57 22.96 -14.25
N THR A 126 -12.04 24.18 -14.40
CA THR A 126 -10.73 24.41 -15.02
C THR A 126 -9.61 23.77 -14.19
N ASP A 127 -9.61 23.99 -12.88
CA ASP A 127 -8.65 23.40 -11.95
C ASP A 127 -8.75 21.88 -11.88
N LEU A 128 -9.98 21.37 -11.89
CA LEU A 128 -10.25 19.93 -11.94
C LEU A 128 -9.72 19.30 -13.23
N GLN A 129 -9.99 19.91 -14.39
CA GLN A 129 -9.50 19.43 -15.69
C GLN A 129 -7.98 19.48 -15.75
N PHE A 130 -7.40 20.60 -15.30
CA PHE A 130 -5.96 20.79 -15.24
C PHE A 130 -5.30 19.66 -14.42
N GLN A 131 -5.79 19.40 -13.21
CA GLN A 131 -5.24 18.34 -12.36
C GLN A 131 -5.40 16.95 -12.98
N THR A 132 -6.55 16.68 -13.61
CA THR A 132 -6.82 15.40 -14.29
C THR A 132 -5.80 15.16 -15.41
N LEU A 133 -5.54 16.17 -16.24
CA LEU A 133 -4.57 16.09 -17.34
C LEU A 133 -3.13 15.96 -16.83
N LYS A 134 -2.77 16.68 -15.76
CA LYS A 134 -1.46 16.54 -15.12
C LYS A 134 -1.23 15.10 -14.64
N ASN A 135 -2.17 14.55 -13.86
CA ASN A 135 -2.06 13.18 -13.37
C ASN A 135 -1.99 12.18 -14.53
N LEU A 136 -2.75 12.39 -15.61
CA LEU A 136 -2.65 11.54 -16.80
C LEU A 136 -1.25 11.59 -17.44
N ALA A 137 -0.62 12.77 -17.49
CA ALA A 137 0.73 12.96 -18.00
C ALA A 137 1.81 12.30 -17.11
N ASP A 138 1.59 12.19 -15.81
CA ASP A 138 2.48 11.46 -14.88
C ASP A 138 2.49 9.93 -15.16
N GLY A 139 1.48 9.41 -15.87
CA GLY A 139 1.49 8.06 -16.44
C GLY A 139 1.25 6.94 -15.43
N HIS A 140 1.74 5.73 -15.75
CA HIS A 140 1.39 4.48 -15.06
C HIS A 140 2.34 4.10 -13.91
N PHE A 141 3.36 4.91 -13.61
CA PHE A 141 4.36 4.56 -12.62
C PHE A 141 3.79 4.66 -11.20
N ILE A 142 4.10 3.64 -10.39
CA ILE A 142 3.74 3.52 -8.97
C ILE A 142 5.03 3.58 -8.16
N ALA A 143 5.04 4.37 -7.08
CA ALA A 143 6.18 4.46 -6.17
C ALA A 143 5.71 4.49 -4.71
N ASN A 144 6.39 3.74 -3.83
CA ASN A 144 6.19 3.80 -2.38
C ASN A 144 4.72 3.65 -1.91
N GLY A 145 3.91 2.86 -2.62
CA GLY A 145 2.50 2.66 -2.31
C GLY A 145 1.56 3.80 -2.72
N TYR A 146 2.03 4.82 -3.43
CA TYR A 146 1.19 5.87 -4.03
C TYR A 146 0.51 5.36 -5.31
N PRO A 147 -0.73 5.80 -5.61
CA PRO A 147 -1.40 5.44 -6.87
C PRO A 147 -0.67 6.04 -8.08
N SER A 148 -0.84 5.40 -9.24
CA SER A 148 -0.28 5.93 -10.50
C SER A 148 -1.01 7.20 -10.95
N GLY A 149 -0.37 8.01 -11.78
CA GLY A 149 -0.99 9.20 -12.38
C GLY A 149 -2.28 8.87 -13.13
N VAL A 150 -2.28 7.85 -13.99
CA VAL A 150 -3.49 7.41 -14.73
C VAL A 150 -4.61 7.00 -13.77
N GLU A 151 -4.27 6.28 -12.71
CA GLU A 151 -5.23 5.87 -11.69
C GLU A 151 -5.83 7.08 -10.96
N ARG A 152 -5.01 8.04 -10.54
CA ARG A 152 -5.51 9.28 -9.93
C ARG A 152 -6.41 10.06 -10.88
N ALA A 153 -6.03 10.19 -12.16
CA ALA A 153 -6.81 10.91 -13.17
C ALA A 153 -8.20 10.29 -13.38
N GLN A 154 -8.26 8.97 -13.51
CA GLN A 154 -9.52 8.23 -13.62
C GLN A 154 -10.39 8.40 -12.37
N ASN A 155 -9.80 8.33 -11.18
CA ASN A 155 -10.51 8.50 -9.90
C ASN A 155 -11.13 9.90 -9.78
N ILE A 156 -10.34 10.93 -10.09
CA ILE A 156 -10.77 12.33 -10.07
C ILE A 156 -11.94 12.55 -11.03
N TYR A 157 -11.80 12.11 -12.29
CA TYR A 157 -12.87 12.25 -13.29
C TYR A 157 -14.17 11.59 -12.85
N SER A 158 -14.06 10.38 -12.29
CA SER A 158 -15.20 9.64 -11.76
C SER A 158 -15.93 10.39 -10.66
N CYS A 159 -15.17 10.82 -9.66
CA CYS A 159 -15.72 11.45 -8.48
C CYS A 159 -16.32 12.82 -8.78
N ALA A 160 -15.75 13.57 -9.73
CA ALA A 160 -16.28 14.87 -10.12
C ALA A 160 -17.59 14.79 -10.92
N THR A 161 -17.73 13.80 -11.81
CA THR A 161 -18.91 13.68 -12.69
C THR A 161 -20.06 12.92 -12.04
N GLY A 162 -19.82 12.26 -10.89
CA GLY A 162 -20.77 11.31 -10.32
C GLY A 162 -20.88 10.02 -11.14
N THR A 163 -20.16 9.92 -12.25
CA THR A 163 -19.98 8.69 -13.01
C THR A 163 -18.98 7.86 -12.21
N ILE A 164 -19.42 6.78 -11.57
CA ILE A 164 -18.45 5.86 -10.96
C ILE A 164 -17.68 5.20 -12.13
N VAL A 165 -16.52 5.73 -12.55
CA VAL A 165 -15.54 4.86 -13.21
C VAL A 165 -15.04 3.98 -12.07
N ARG A 166 -15.67 2.82 -11.96
CA ARG A 166 -15.13 1.76 -11.14
C ARG A 166 -13.72 1.53 -11.67
N HIS A 167 -12.71 1.80 -10.85
CA HIS A 167 -11.39 1.21 -11.06
C HIS A 167 -11.45 -0.33 -11.09
N ASP A 168 -12.59 -0.88 -10.68
CA ASP A 168 -13.06 -2.24 -10.87
C ASP A 168 -13.74 -2.44 -12.24
N ALA A 169 -13.22 -1.84 -13.31
CA ALA A 169 -13.46 -2.37 -14.66
C ALA A 169 -12.56 -3.58 -14.96
N SER A 170 -11.87 -4.12 -13.95
CA SER A 170 -11.73 -5.57 -13.85
C SER A 170 -13.03 -6.11 -13.26
N PRO A 171 -13.68 -7.13 -13.85
CA PRO A 171 -14.89 -7.75 -13.30
C PRO A 171 -14.76 -7.90 -11.78
N ARG A 172 -15.85 -7.80 -11.02
CA ARG A 172 -15.78 -7.99 -9.55
C ARG A 172 -15.43 -9.44 -9.25
N CYS A 173 -14.14 -9.71 -9.26
CA CYS A 173 -13.58 -11.03 -9.11
C CYS A 173 -13.41 -11.27 -7.62
N SER A 174 -14.43 -11.85 -7.00
CA SER A 174 -14.32 -12.36 -5.63
C SER A 174 -13.72 -13.76 -5.69
N LYS A 175 -12.70 -14.01 -4.87
CA LYS A 175 -12.17 -15.34 -4.70
C LYS A 175 -13.04 -16.07 -3.68
N LYS A 176 -13.69 -17.15 -4.11
CA LYS A 176 -14.50 -17.99 -3.25
C LYS A 176 -13.90 -19.38 -3.21
N LEU A 177 -13.71 -19.91 -2.01
CA LEU A 177 -13.40 -21.33 -1.84
C LEU A 177 -14.69 -22.11 -2.11
N VAL A 178 -14.69 -22.88 -3.19
CA VAL A 178 -15.81 -23.76 -3.54
C VAL A 178 -15.36 -25.22 -3.42
N PRO A 179 -16.24 -26.12 -2.94
CA PRO A 179 -15.96 -27.54 -2.95
C PRO A 179 -15.95 -28.02 -4.40
N LYS A 180 -14.80 -28.48 -4.88
CA LYS A 180 -14.65 -29.09 -6.21
C LYS A 180 -14.14 -30.52 -6.06
N THR A 181 -14.82 -31.45 -6.71
CA THR A 181 -14.35 -32.84 -6.80
C THR A 181 -13.14 -32.86 -7.72
N VAL A 182 -11.98 -33.21 -7.15
CA VAL A 182 -10.75 -33.44 -7.90
C VAL A 182 -10.40 -34.91 -7.82
N ILE A 183 -9.97 -35.47 -8.94
CA ILE A 183 -9.45 -36.82 -9.00
C ILE A 183 -8.03 -36.79 -8.46
N VAL A 184 -7.79 -37.48 -7.34
CA VAL A 184 -6.46 -37.62 -6.77
C VAL A 184 -6.02 -39.08 -6.88
N THR A 185 -4.78 -39.28 -7.30
CA THR A 185 -4.17 -40.62 -7.29
C THR A 185 -3.86 -40.99 -5.84
N THR A 186 -4.61 -41.94 -5.30
CA THR A 186 -4.27 -42.61 -4.04
C THR A 186 -3.57 -43.94 -4.34
N TYR A 187 -2.83 -44.49 -3.39
CA TYR A 187 -2.19 -45.80 -3.56
C TYR A 187 -2.89 -46.81 -2.67
N GLN A 188 -3.44 -47.86 -3.27
CA GLN A 188 -3.94 -49.02 -2.54
C GLN A 188 -2.88 -50.11 -2.53
N ILE A 189 -2.75 -50.79 -1.39
CA ILE A 189 -1.87 -51.95 -1.27
C ILE A 189 -2.72 -53.19 -1.52
N ILE A 190 -2.47 -53.87 -2.63
CA ILE A 190 -3.17 -55.10 -3.01
C ILE A 190 -2.15 -56.25 -2.94
N PRO A 191 -2.47 -57.37 -2.27
CA PRO A 191 -1.60 -58.54 -2.29
C PRO A 191 -1.52 -59.10 -3.71
N THR A 192 -0.32 -59.24 -4.25
CA THR A 192 -0.07 -59.81 -5.58
C THR A 192 0.70 -61.11 -5.44
N GLN A 193 0.26 -62.15 -6.13
CA GLN A 193 0.97 -63.43 -6.21
C GLN A 193 2.17 -63.30 -7.15
N VAL A 194 3.36 -63.66 -6.67
CA VAL A 194 4.58 -63.77 -7.48
C VAL A 194 5.19 -65.16 -7.33
N PRO A 195 5.99 -65.64 -8.30
CA PRO A 195 6.65 -66.93 -8.18
C PRO A 195 7.45 -67.01 -6.87
N CYS A 196 7.30 -68.13 -6.17
CA CYS A 196 7.97 -68.35 -4.90
C CYS A 196 9.49 -68.19 -5.05
N SER A 197 10.05 -67.28 -4.27
CA SER A 197 11.47 -66.92 -4.33
C SER A 197 12.34 -67.73 -3.35
N HIS A 198 11.73 -68.62 -2.56
CA HIS A 198 12.43 -69.39 -1.55
C HIS A 198 12.11 -70.90 -1.61
N VAL A 199 13.15 -71.70 -1.41
CA VAL A 199 13.07 -73.17 -1.37
C VAL A 199 13.45 -73.66 0.03
N ARG A 200 12.80 -74.72 0.50
CA ARG A 200 13.30 -75.51 1.63
C ARG A 200 14.07 -76.71 1.12
N ILE A 201 15.11 -77.10 1.85
CA ILE A 201 15.86 -78.31 1.54
C ILE A 201 15.23 -79.47 2.30
N GLY A 202 14.79 -80.48 1.56
CA GLY A 202 14.31 -81.75 2.09
C GLY A 202 15.26 -82.91 1.77
N PRO A 203 14.93 -84.12 2.23
CA PRO A 203 15.75 -85.32 2.00
C PRO A 203 15.89 -85.71 0.51
N TYR A 204 15.07 -85.15 -0.37
CA TYR A 204 15.12 -85.37 -1.83
C TYR A 204 15.53 -84.13 -2.63
N GLY A 205 16.11 -83.11 -1.98
CA GLY A 205 16.56 -81.86 -2.62
C GLY A 205 15.69 -80.64 -2.30
N PRO A 206 15.92 -79.50 -2.97
CA PRO A 206 15.16 -78.28 -2.75
C PRO A 206 13.73 -78.41 -3.29
N PHE A 207 12.74 -78.02 -2.47
CA PHE A 207 11.33 -77.97 -2.87
C PHE A 207 10.68 -76.65 -2.41
N ALA A 208 9.69 -76.19 -3.18
CA ALA A 208 8.91 -75.01 -2.81
C ALA A 208 7.88 -75.37 -1.73
N ILE A 209 7.79 -74.57 -0.67
CA ILE A 209 6.83 -74.80 0.43
C ILE A 209 5.41 -74.34 0.10
N HIS A 210 5.28 -73.45 -0.88
CA HIS A 210 4.03 -73.00 -1.47
C HIS A 210 4.29 -72.55 -2.90
N GLN A 211 3.22 -72.48 -3.69
CA GLN A 211 3.32 -72.20 -5.11
C GLN A 211 3.70 -70.74 -5.42
N PHE A 212 3.28 -69.77 -4.59
CA PHE A 212 3.50 -68.34 -4.81
C PHE A 212 3.76 -67.57 -3.51
N ASP A 213 4.55 -66.51 -3.59
CA ASP A 213 4.70 -65.49 -2.54
C ASP A 213 3.59 -64.43 -2.68
N LEU A 214 3.05 -63.95 -1.55
CA LEU A 214 2.14 -62.79 -1.53
C LEU A 214 2.92 -61.54 -1.12
N ILE A 215 3.18 -60.67 -2.09
CA ILE A 215 3.86 -59.40 -1.83
C ILE A 215 2.89 -58.22 -1.91
N PRO A 216 3.02 -57.19 -1.04
CA PRO A 216 2.20 -55.99 -1.12
C PRO A 216 2.63 -55.16 -2.34
N ARG A 217 1.73 -55.00 -3.31
CA ARG A 217 1.95 -54.11 -4.47
C ARG A 217 1.17 -52.82 -4.28
N LYS A 218 1.83 -51.67 -4.42
CA LYS A 218 1.19 -50.35 -4.48
C LYS A 218 0.62 -50.13 -5.87
N VAL A 219 -0.69 -50.03 -5.99
CA VAL A 219 -1.40 -49.74 -7.24
C VAL A 219 -2.00 -48.32 -7.15
N PRO A 220 -1.76 -47.45 -8.14
CA PRO A 220 -2.41 -46.14 -8.19
C PRO A 220 -3.90 -46.30 -8.50
N VAL A 221 -4.75 -45.73 -7.65
CA VAL A 221 -6.21 -45.72 -7.80
C VAL A 221 -6.65 -44.27 -7.87
N GLN A 222 -7.46 -43.95 -8.88
CA GLN A 222 -8.03 -42.61 -9.05
C GLN A 222 -9.24 -42.46 -8.13
N THR A 223 -9.11 -41.67 -7.06
CA THR A 223 -10.18 -41.48 -6.08
C THR A 223 -10.76 -40.07 -6.19
N PRO A 224 -12.08 -39.90 -6.39
CA PRO A 224 -12.70 -38.59 -6.34
C PRO A 224 -12.65 -38.06 -4.91
N THR A 225 -11.97 -36.93 -4.71
CA THR A 225 -11.85 -36.27 -3.41
C THR A 225 -12.35 -34.82 -3.53
N THR A 226 -13.20 -34.40 -2.60
CA THR A 226 -13.63 -33.01 -2.52
C THR A 226 -12.51 -32.17 -1.91
N ARG A 227 -12.02 -31.18 -2.65
CA ARG A 227 -11.10 -30.17 -2.14
C ARG A 227 -11.70 -28.78 -2.28
N MET A 228 -11.36 -27.91 -1.34
CA MET A 228 -11.66 -26.49 -1.45
C MET A 228 -10.70 -25.90 -2.48
N VAL A 229 -11.23 -25.53 -3.63
CA VAL A 229 -10.46 -24.88 -4.69
C VAL A 229 -10.84 -23.41 -4.69
N GLU A 230 -9.82 -22.55 -4.70
CA GLU A 230 -10.02 -21.12 -4.90
C GLU A 230 -10.52 -20.91 -6.33
N VAL A 231 -11.76 -20.46 -6.47
CA VAL A 231 -12.36 -20.12 -7.76
C VAL A 231 -12.61 -18.63 -7.78
N THR A 232 -12.10 -17.99 -8.83
CA THR A 232 -12.34 -16.59 -9.09
C THR A 232 -13.72 -16.46 -9.74
N HIS A 233 -14.67 -15.85 -9.03
CA HIS A 233 -15.99 -15.52 -9.55
C HIS A 233 -16.03 -14.04 -9.88
N CYS A 234 -16.19 -13.74 -11.16
CA CYS A 234 -16.16 -12.41 -11.73
C CYS A 234 -17.59 -12.04 -12.18
N GLU A 235 -18.21 -11.05 -11.52
CA GLU A 235 -19.45 -10.40 -11.98
C GLU A 235 -19.18 -9.37 -13.09
#